data_AF-A0AA39MHF1-F1
#
_entry.id   AF-A0AA39MHF1-F1
#
_cell.length_a   1.000
_cell.length_b   1.000
_cell.length_c   1.000
_cell.angle_alpha   90.00
_cell.angle_beta   90.00
_cell.angle_gamma   90.00
#
_symmetry.space_group_name_H-M   'P 1'
#
loop_
_entity.id
_entity.type
_entity.pdbx_description
1 polymer ?
#
loop_
_entity_poly.entity_id
_entity_poly.type
_entity_poly.pdbx_seq_one_letter_code
_entity_poly.pdbx_strand_id
1 'polypeptide(L)'
;MSVTPDPPSHLTFNPYLTPCPDFASVDYSFICDAVQSANNISSEEAVAQLVQNWKTWNAKERDQWDTQVQADKQAVDQAKKTAEEAVQKAQKEAEKERETERKEKEKKRPKLVNFDPSLSVDKEADPILHPYALKQLSDFKYCPLWYFTKMSAMEASSIVNSLAPDTLNLC
;
A
#
# COMPACT_ATOMS: atom_id res chain seq x y z
N MET A 1 -28.43 22.95 -10.51
CA MET A 1 -28.87 23.37 -9.17
C MET A 1 -28.80 22.15 -8.28
N SER A 2 -27.70 22.00 -7.53
CA SER A 2 -27.53 20.87 -6.62
C SER A 2 -28.39 21.15 -5.39
N VAL A 3 -29.54 20.52 -5.32
CA VAL A 3 -30.34 20.46 -4.09
C VAL A 3 -29.54 19.59 -3.14
N THR A 4 -28.76 20.20 -2.25
CA THR A 4 -28.29 19.53 -1.04
C THR A 4 -29.55 19.13 -0.28
N PRO A 5 -29.85 17.83 -0.12
CA PRO A 5 -30.94 17.43 0.74
C PRO A 5 -30.60 17.95 2.14
N ASP A 6 -31.51 18.76 2.69
CA ASP A 6 -31.47 19.17 4.09
C ASP A 6 -31.22 17.90 4.91
N PRO A 7 -30.19 17.85 5.78
CA PRO A 7 -29.89 16.63 6.52
C PRO A 7 -31.17 16.21 7.25
N PRO A 8 -31.63 14.96 7.08
CA PRO A 8 -32.78 14.48 7.84
C PRO A 8 -32.45 14.71 9.30
N SER A 9 -33.35 15.36 10.04
CA SER A 9 -33.16 15.69 11.45
C SER A 9 -32.68 14.44 12.21
N HIS A 10 -31.38 14.38 12.47
CA HIS A 10 -30.73 13.25 13.13
C HIS A 10 -31.19 13.23 14.58
N LEU A 11 -31.67 12.08 15.03
CA LEU A 11 -31.94 11.89 16.44
C LEU A 11 -30.60 11.85 17.18
N THR A 12 -30.49 12.70 18.20
CA THR A 12 -29.29 12.81 19.04
C THR A 12 -29.30 11.82 20.20
N PHE A 13 -30.47 11.31 20.55
CA PHE A 13 -30.67 10.37 21.65
C PHE A 13 -31.26 9.06 21.15
N ASN A 14 -30.81 7.94 21.72
CA ASN A 14 -31.29 6.61 21.35
C ASN A 14 -32.66 6.34 22.01
N PRO A 15 -33.76 6.25 21.23
CA PRO A 15 -35.10 6.05 21.78
C PRO A 15 -35.29 4.68 22.44
N TYR A 16 -34.40 3.71 22.18
CA TYR A 16 -34.40 2.43 22.91
C TYR A 16 -34.04 2.56 24.39
N LEU A 17 -33.41 3.67 24.79
CA LEU A 17 -33.00 3.93 26.17
C LEU A 17 -34.06 4.69 26.99
N THR A 18 -35.13 5.14 26.35
CA THR A 18 -36.21 5.88 27.03
C THR A 18 -37.26 4.90 27.54
N PRO A 19 -37.37 4.66 28.86
CA PRO A 19 -38.47 3.88 29.41
C PRO A 19 -39.80 4.66 29.30
N CYS A 20 -40.92 3.94 29.23
CA CYS A 20 -42.23 4.56 29.32
C CYS A 20 -42.38 5.25 30.68
N PRO A 21 -42.78 6.53 30.74
CA PRO A 21 -43.13 7.19 31.99
C PRO A 21 -44.25 6.44 32.71
N ASP A 22 -44.19 6.42 34.04
CA ASP A 22 -45.27 5.89 34.86
C ASP A 22 -46.41 6.90 34.97
N PHE A 23 -47.31 6.88 33.99
CA PHE A 23 -48.46 7.78 33.96
C PHE A 23 -49.49 7.51 35.07
N ALA A 24 -49.35 6.42 35.84
CA ALA A 24 -50.16 6.19 37.04
C ALA A 24 -49.59 6.88 38.30
N SER A 25 -48.37 7.42 38.24
CA SER A 25 -47.77 8.19 39.33
C SER A 25 -48.51 9.51 39.56
N VAL A 26 -48.50 9.97 40.81
CA VAL A 26 -49.04 11.26 41.23
C VAL A 26 -48.43 12.42 40.44
N ASP A 27 -47.17 12.29 40.00
CA ASP A 27 -46.48 13.33 39.22
C ASP A 27 -47.17 13.63 37.88
N TYR A 28 -47.92 12.67 37.33
CA TYR A 28 -48.62 12.79 36.05
C TYR A 28 -50.13 12.98 36.19
N SER A 29 -50.65 13.10 37.42
CA SER A 29 -52.09 13.18 37.69
C SER A 29 -52.76 14.33 36.93
N PHE A 30 -52.09 15.49 36.85
CA PHE A 30 -52.58 16.66 36.10
C PHE A 30 -52.84 16.35 34.62
N ILE A 31 -51.94 15.59 33.98
CA ILE A 31 -52.08 15.23 32.56
C ILE A 31 -53.18 14.18 32.39
N CYS A 32 -53.27 13.22 33.32
CA CYS A 32 -54.35 12.25 33.35
C CYS A 32 -55.72 12.92 33.51
N ASP A 33 -55.87 13.86 34.45
CA ASP A 33 -57.12 14.59 34.69
C ASP A 33 -57.54 15.43 33.49
N ALA A 34 -56.57 16.05 32.80
CA ALA A 34 -56.82 16.79 31.57
C ALA A 34 -57.34 15.88 30.45
N VAL A 35 -56.76 14.68 30.28
CA VAL A 35 -57.19 13.70 29.28
C VAL A 35 -58.55 13.11 29.63
N GLN A 36 -58.79 12.78 30.91
CA GLN A 36 -60.09 12.33 31.41
C GLN A 36 -61.19 13.35 31.09
N SER A 37 -60.94 14.63 31.42
CA SER A 37 -61.92 15.70 31.23
C SER A 37 -62.17 16.01 29.76
N ALA A 38 -61.13 15.96 28.92
CA ALA A 38 -61.24 16.24 27.49
C ALA A 38 -61.99 15.14 26.73
N ASN A 39 -61.76 13.87 27.08
CA ASN A 39 -62.31 12.73 26.37
C ASN A 39 -63.52 12.09 27.07
N ASN A 40 -63.86 12.56 28.28
CA ASN A 40 -64.93 12.03 29.13
C ASN A 40 -64.77 10.51 29.39
N ILE A 41 -63.55 10.13 29.75
CA ILE A 41 -63.13 8.73 30.00
C ILE A 41 -62.69 8.55 31.45
N SER A 42 -62.61 7.29 31.89
CA SER A 42 -62.13 6.95 33.22
C SER A 42 -60.63 7.22 33.39
N SER A 43 -60.16 7.30 34.64
CA SER A 43 -58.74 7.49 34.95
C SER A 43 -57.86 6.38 34.40
N GLU A 44 -58.32 5.13 34.44
CA GLU A 44 -57.58 3.99 33.90
C GLU A 44 -57.45 4.08 32.37
N GLU A 45 -58.53 4.48 31.68
CA GLU A 45 -58.52 4.68 30.23
C GLU A 45 -57.63 5.85 29.81
N ALA A 46 -57.58 6.93 30.59
CA ALA A 46 -56.69 8.06 30.33
C ALA A 46 -55.21 7.67 30.44
N VAL A 47 -54.85 6.91 31.49
CA VAL A 47 -53.49 6.35 31.63
C VAL A 47 -53.17 5.41 30.46
N ALA A 48 -54.08 4.52 30.08
CA ALA A 48 -53.90 3.63 28.95
C ALA A 48 -53.70 4.39 27.63
N GLN A 49 -54.45 5.46 27.40
CA GLN A 49 -54.33 6.32 26.22
C GLN A 49 -52.97 7.04 26.18
N LEU A 50 -52.49 7.57 27.31
CA LEU A 50 -51.17 8.20 27.40
C LEU A 50 -50.04 7.20 27.13
N VAL A 51 -50.12 5.99 27.70
CA VAL A 51 -49.17 4.90 27.43
C VAL A 51 -49.19 4.54 25.94
N GLN A 52 -50.37 4.44 25.33
CA GLN A 52 -50.48 4.08 23.91
C GLN A 52 -49.93 5.19 22.99
N ASN A 53 -50.19 6.45 23.31
CA ASN A 53 -49.63 7.59 22.59
C ASN A 53 -48.10 7.60 22.70
N TRP A 54 -47.56 7.40 23.92
CA TRP A 54 -46.12 7.32 24.13
C TRP A 54 -45.49 6.17 23.34
N LYS A 55 -46.09 4.97 23.37
CA LYS A 55 -45.61 3.82 22.59
C LYS A 55 -45.58 4.10 21.09
N THR A 56 -46.62 4.76 20.58
CA THR A 56 -46.73 5.11 19.16
C THR A 56 -45.65 6.11 18.75
N TRP A 57 -45.45 7.15 19.56
CA TRP A 57 -44.36 8.11 19.35
C TRP A 57 -42.99 7.44 19.42
N ASN A 58 -42.72 6.66 20.47
CA ASN A 58 -41.44 5.98 20.65
C ASN A 58 -41.15 4.96 19.54
N ALA A 59 -42.17 4.26 19.01
CA ALA A 59 -42.01 3.37 17.87
C ALA A 59 -41.55 4.13 16.61
N LYS A 60 -42.16 5.29 16.33
CA LYS A 60 -41.75 6.15 15.20
C LYS A 60 -40.32 6.64 15.35
N GLU A 61 -39.94 7.10 16.54
CA GLU A 61 -38.57 7.54 16.82
C GLU A 61 -37.57 6.39 16.66
N ARG A 62 -37.92 5.17 17.09
CA ARG A 62 -37.10 3.98 16.89
C ARG A 62 -36.92 3.62 15.43
N ASP A 63 -37.97 3.67 14.62
CA ASP A 63 -37.88 3.44 13.18
C ASP A 63 -36.97 4.48 12.49
N GLN A 64 -37.08 5.74 12.89
CA GLN A 64 -36.20 6.81 12.40
C GLN A 64 -34.75 6.58 12.83
N TRP A 65 -34.52 6.21 14.09
CA TRP A 65 -33.20 5.87 14.61
C TRP A 65 -32.58 4.69 13.87
N ASP A 66 -33.34 3.62 13.65
CA ASP A 66 -32.85 2.43 12.94
C ASP A 66 -32.52 2.77 11.49
N THR A 67 -33.35 3.58 10.83
CA THR A 67 -33.06 4.10 9.48
C THR A 67 -31.77 4.90 9.45
N GLN A 68 -31.56 5.78 10.43
CA GLN A 68 -30.35 6.58 10.57
C GLN A 68 -29.11 5.70 10.76
N VAL A 69 -29.15 4.76 11.71
CA VAL A 69 -28.03 3.84 11.97
C VAL A 69 -27.69 2.99 10.75
N GLN A 70 -28.70 2.53 10.00
CA GLN A 70 -28.45 1.79 8.76
C GLN A 70 -27.83 2.68 7.68
N ALA A 71 -28.33 3.90 7.49
CA ALA A 71 -27.76 4.85 6.53
C ALA A 71 -26.31 5.22 6.86
N ASP A 72 -26.01 5.49 8.14
CA ASP A 72 -24.66 5.79 8.62
C ASP A 72 -23.72 4.62 8.37
N LYS A 73 -24.16 3.39 8.67
CA LYS A 73 -23.40 2.17 8.39
C LYS A 73 -23.11 2.01 6.89
N GLN A 74 -24.12 2.20 6.05
CA GLN A 74 -23.97 2.11 4.59
C GLN A 74 -23.01 3.17 4.06
N ALA A 75 -23.07 4.40 4.58
CA ALA A 75 -22.16 5.47 4.18
C ALA A 75 -20.70 5.13 4.53
N VAL A 76 -20.45 4.59 5.72
CA VAL A 76 -19.11 4.13 6.14
C VAL A 76 -18.61 2.98 5.25
N ASP A 77 -19.46 1.97 5.02
CA ASP A 77 -19.09 0.82 4.19
C ASP A 77 -18.80 1.23 2.75
N GLN A 78 -19.61 2.15 2.18
CA GLN A 78 -19.40 2.67 0.84
C GLN A 78 -18.12 3.50 0.75
N ALA A 79 -17.86 4.38 1.72
CA ALA A 79 -16.62 5.16 1.78
C ALA A 79 -15.39 4.26 1.86
N LYS A 80 -15.44 3.21 2.69
CA LYS A 80 -14.38 2.21 2.80
C LYS A 80 -14.16 1.50 1.46
N LYS A 81 -15.22 1.03 0.81
CA LYS A 81 -15.14 0.36 -0.49
C LYS A 81 -14.54 1.26 -1.56
N THR A 82 -14.98 2.52 -1.64
CA THR A 82 -14.43 3.50 -2.59
C THR A 82 -12.94 3.76 -2.33
N ALA A 83 -12.52 3.86 -1.06
CA ALA A 83 -11.12 4.02 -0.71
C ALA A 83 -10.27 2.79 -1.12
N GLU A 84 -10.76 1.57 -0.85
CA GLU A 84 -10.10 0.33 -1.27
C GLU A 84 -9.97 0.22 -2.79
N GLU A 85 -11.04 0.55 -3.53
CA GLU A 85 -11.03 0.56 -5.01
C GLU A 85 -10.03 1.59 -5.56
N ALA A 86 -9.95 2.78 -4.96
CA ALA A 86 -9.00 3.81 -5.35
C ALA A 86 -7.55 3.35 -5.13
N VAL A 87 -7.26 2.71 -3.99
CA VAL A 87 -5.94 2.14 -3.69
C VAL A 87 -5.59 1.04 -4.70
N GLN A 88 -6.50 0.11 -4.96
CA GLN A 88 -6.25 -0.96 -5.94
C GLN A 88 -6.03 -0.42 -7.35
N LYS A 89 -6.78 0.61 -7.76
CA LYS A 89 -6.60 1.26 -9.06
C LYS A 89 -5.22 1.92 -9.15
N ALA A 90 -4.82 2.67 -8.12
CA ALA A 90 -3.51 3.31 -8.07
C ALA A 90 -2.36 2.29 -8.11
N GLN A 91 -2.49 1.16 -7.40
CA GLN A 91 -1.50 0.08 -7.44
C GLN A 91 -1.39 -0.55 -8.83
N LYS A 92 -2.52 -0.83 -9.50
CA LYS A 92 -2.53 -1.38 -10.87
C LYS A 92 -1.92 -0.42 -11.88
N GLU A 93 -2.14 0.89 -11.71
CA GLU A 93 -1.56 1.91 -12.57
C GLU A 93 -0.05 2.01 -12.36
N ALA A 94 0.41 2.06 -11.11
CA ALA A 94 1.83 2.06 -10.77
C ALA A 94 2.55 0.80 -11.28
N GLU A 95 1.92 -0.38 -11.21
CA GLU A 95 2.50 -1.62 -11.73
C GLU A 95 2.60 -1.60 -13.26
N LYS A 96 1.57 -1.08 -13.95
CA LYS A 96 1.63 -0.90 -15.40
C LYS A 96 2.75 0.05 -15.79
N GLU A 97 2.90 1.17 -15.09
CA GLU A 97 3.96 2.15 -15.34
C GLU A 97 5.35 1.51 -15.14
N ARG A 98 5.55 0.78 -14.03
CA ARG A 98 6.79 0.03 -13.76
C ARG A 98 7.10 -0.99 -14.86
N GLU A 99 6.10 -1.73 -15.33
CA GLU A 99 6.29 -2.71 -16.39
C GLU A 99 6.61 -2.05 -17.74
N THR A 100 5.99 -0.90 -18.05
CA THR A 100 6.35 -0.12 -19.24
C THR A 100 7.77 0.41 -19.16
N GLU A 101 8.18 0.95 -18.02
CA GLU A 101 9.53 1.44 -17.79
C GLU A 101 10.57 0.31 -17.91
N ARG A 102 10.26 -0.87 -17.36
CA ARG A 102 11.11 -2.07 -17.47
C ARG A 102 11.30 -2.49 -18.93
N LYS A 103 10.22 -2.56 -19.71
CA LYS A 103 10.28 -2.89 -21.15
C LYS A 103 11.07 -1.87 -21.96
N GLU A 104 10.94 -0.57 -21.65
CA GLU A 104 11.74 0.46 -22.30
C GLU A 104 13.23 0.35 -21.95
N LYS A 105 13.56 0.10 -20.68
CA LYS A 105 14.93 -0.14 -20.23
C LYS A 105 15.53 -1.38 -20.90
N GLU A 106 14.77 -2.47 -21.05
CA GLU A 106 15.23 -3.67 -21.75
C GLU A 106 15.48 -3.44 -23.24
N LYS A 107 14.60 -2.71 -23.93
CA LYS A 107 14.81 -2.33 -25.35
C LYS A 107 16.09 -1.50 -25.57
N LYS A 108 16.48 -0.70 -24.57
CA LYS A 108 17.70 0.13 -24.59
C LYS A 108 18.97 -0.63 -24.19
N ARG A 109 18.87 -1.88 -23.70
CA ARG A 109 20.07 -2.67 -23.39
C ARG A 109 20.80 -3.06 -24.68
N PRO A 110 22.14 -2.90 -24.74
CA PRO A 110 22.92 -3.40 -25.85
C PRO A 110 22.65 -4.89 -26.05
N LYS A 111 22.47 -5.33 -27.31
CA LYS A 111 22.43 -6.76 -27.62
C LYS A 111 23.78 -7.35 -27.25
N LEU A 112 23.79 -8.19 -26.20
CA LEU A 112 24.93 -9.06 -25.94
C LEU A 112 25.11 -9.95 -27.18
N VAL A 113 26.35 -10.01 -27.68
CA VAL A 113 26.72 -10.94 -28.74
C VAL A 113 26.39 -12.34 -28.22
N ASN A 114 25.78 -13.18 -29.06
CA ASN A 114 25.48 -14.56 -28.68
C ASN A 114 26.78 -15.25 -28.25
N PHE A 115 26.77 -15.84 -27.06
CA PHE A 115 27.84 -16.70 -26.62
C PHE A 115 27.88 -17.92 -27.54
N ASP A 116 28.97 -18.05 -28.29
CA ASP A 116 29.22 -19.20 -29.14
C ASP A 116 30.08 -20.20 -28.34
N PRO A 117 29.51 -21.34 -27.90
CA PRO A 117 30.26 -22.36 -27.15
C PRO A 117 31.34 -23.06 -27.99
N SER A 118 31.30 -22.91 -29.31
CA SER A 118 32.28 -23.46 -30.25
C SER A 118 33.42 -22.49 -30.56
N LEU A 119 33.31 -21.24 -30.12
CA LEU A 119 34.39 -20.26 -30.16
C LEU A 119 35.41 -20.62 -29.08
N SER A 120 36.35 -21.51 -29.42
CA SER A 120 37.55 -21.67 -28.62
C SER A 120 38.31 -20.34 -28.61
N VAL A 121 38.76 -19.93 -27.43
CA VAL A 121 39.81 -18.90 -27.36
C VAL A 121 41.05 -19.58 -27.95
N ASP A 122 41.28 -19.39 -29.25
CA ASP A 122 42.34 -20.09 -30.01
C ASP A 122 43.74 -19.86 -29.43
N LYS A 123 43.90 -18.80 -28.65
CA LYS A 123 45.08 -18.52 -27.83
C LYS A 123 44.62 -17.89 -26.53
N GLU A 124 44.67 -18.62 -25.43
CA GLU A 124 44.75 -17.96 -24.14
C GLU A 124 46.01 -17.10 -24.21
N ALA A 125 45.83 -15.78 -24.20
CA ALA A 125 46.95 -14.87 -24.33
C ALA A 125 47.80 -15.07 -23.07
N ASP A 126 48.99 -15.66 -23.25
CA ASP A 126 49.95 -15.78 -22.16
C ASP A 126 50.11 -14.39 -21.55
N PRO A 127 49.91 -14.23 -20.23
CA PRO A 127 50.06 -12.93 -19.61
C PRO A 127 51.49 -12.46 -19.84
N ILE A 128 51.64 -11.37 -20.61
CA ILE A 128 52.95 -10.76 -20.87
C ILE A 128 53.40 -10.11 -19.56
N LEU A 129 54.15 -10.88 -18.77
CA LEU A 129 54.77 -10.40 -17.55
C LEU A 129 56.09 -9.71 -17.86
N HIS A 130 56.37 -8.64 -17.13
CA HIS A 130 57.65 -7.94 -17.23
C HIS A 130 58.80 -8.89 -16.85
N PRO A 131 59.95 -8.91 -17.57
CA PRO A 131 61.07 -9.83 -17.30
C PRO A 131 61.57 -9.78 -15.85
N TYR A 132 61.51 -8.60 -15.23
CA TYR A 132 61.79 -8.42 -13.81
C TYR A 132 60.86 -9.25 -12.92
N ALA A 133 59.55 -9.24 -13.18
CA ALA A 133 58.59 -10.01 -12.41
C ALA A 133 58.78 -11.51 -12.60
N LEU A 134 59.09 -11.96 -13.83
CA LEU A 134 59.41 -13.35 -14.12
C LEU A 134 60.62 -13.82 -13.28
N LYS A 135 61.68 -13.03 -13.23
CA LYS A 135 62.87 -13.33 -12.42
C LYS A 135 62.60 -13.36 -10.91
N GLN A 136 61.77 -12.44 -10.40
CA GLN A 136 61.43 -12.45 -8.98
C GLN A 136 60.54 -13.65 -8.62
N LEU A 137 59.65 -14.05 -9.52
CA LEU A 137 58.83 -15.25 -9.36
C LEU A 137 59.67 -16.53 -9.41
N SER A 138 60.65 -16.64 -10.33
CA SER A 138 61.56 -17.79 -10.39
C SER A 138 62.41 -17.93 -9.13
N ASP A 139 62.81 -16.79 -8.53
CA ASP A 139 63.61 -16.74 -7.31
C ASP A 139 62.76 -16.84 -6.02
N PHE A 140 61.44 -17.00 -6.12
CA PHE A 140 60.48 -16.94 -4.99
C PHE A 140 60.65 -15.68 -4.11
N LYS A 141 60.98 -14.55 -4.72
CA LYS A 141 61.21 -13.26 -4.08
C LYS A 141 60.00 -12.35 -4.20
N TYR A 142 59.96 -11.34 -3.34
CA TYR A 142 58.93 -10.30 -3.39
C TYR A 142 58.95 -9.57 -4.75
N CYS A 143 57.81 -9.54 -5.42
CA CYS A 143 57.59 -8.76 -6.63
C CYS A 143 56.52 -7.69 -6.36
N PRO A 144 56.81 -6.39 -6.58
CA PRO A 144 55.81 -5.34 -6.45
C PRO A 144 54.62 -5.56 -7.37
N LEU A 145 53.40 -5.31 -6.86
CA LEU A 145 52.15 -5.53 -7.59
C LEU A 145 52.04 -4.67 -8.87
N TRP A 146 52.77 -3.55 -8.91
CA TRP A 146 52.83 -2.66 -10.08
C TRP A 146 53.24 -3.39 -11.37
N TYR A 147 54.08 -4.43 -11.29
CA TYR A 147 54.49 -5.22 -12.46
C TYR A 147 53.41 -6.12 -13.05
N PHE A 148 52.26 -6.27 -12.37
CA PHE A 148 51.09 -7.00 -12.84
C PHE A 148 50.00 -6.07 -13.40
N THR A 149 50.34 -4.81 -13.67
CA THR A 149 49.41 -3.84 -14.24
C THR A 149 49.46 -3.85 -15.77
N LYS A 150 48.44 -3.26 -16.40
CA LYS A 150 48.43 -3.10 -17.87
C LYS A 150 49.58 -2.23 -18.37
N MET A 151 50.04 -1.28 -17.56
CA MET A 151 51.15 -0.38 -17.91
C MET A 151 52.46 -1.14 -18.05
N SER A 152 52.80 -1.96 -17.06
CA SER A 152 54.00 -2.80 -17.10
C SER A 152 53.93 -3.86 -18.19
N ALA A 153 52.74 -4.38 -18.53
CA ALA A 153 52.56 -5.31 -19.65
C ALA A 153 52.85 -4.67 -21.03
N MET A 154 52.49 -3.39 -21.21
CA MET A 154 52.84 -2.63 -22.43
C MET A 154 54.35 -2.38 -22.51
N GLU A 155 55.00 -2.01 -21.39
CA GLU A 155 56.46 -1.86 -21.31
C GLU A 155 57.17 -3.19 -21.61
N ALA A 156 56.69 -4.29 -21.00
CA ALA A 156 57.22 -5.63 -21.23
C ALA A 156 57.11 -6.03 -22.71
N SER A 157 55.98 -5.74 -23.36
CA SER A 157 55.77 -5.99 -24.79
C SER A 157 56.76 -5.21 -25.66
N SER A 158 57.04 -3.95 -25.31
CA SER A 158 58.06 -3.14 -25.99
C SER A 158 59.46 -3.72 -25.83
N ILE A 159 59.81 -4.24 -24.64
CA ILE A 159 61.11 -4.84 -24.35
C ILE A 159 61.30 -6.10 -25.19
N VAL A 160 60.30 -7.00 -25.21
CA VAL A 160 60.33 -8.25 -26.00
C VAL A 160 60.50 -7.98 -27.49
N ASN A 161 59.83 -6.95 -28.03
CA ASN A 161 59.96 -6.57 -29.43
C ASN A 161 61.30 -5.90 -29.78
N SER A 162 62.03 -5.37 -28.80
CA SER A 162 63.30 -4.67 -28.99
C SER A 162 64.55 -5.55 -28.85
N LEU A 163 64.42 -6.73 -28.22
CA LEU A 163 65.51 -7.67 -28.01
C LEU A 163 65.54 -8.70 -29.15
N ALA A 164 66.69 -8.84 -29.82
CA ALA A 164 66.90 -9.87 -30.84
C ALA A 164 66.68 -11.28 -30.22
N PRO A 165 66.19 -12.26 -31.01
CA PRO A 165 65.68 -13.55 -30.51
C PRO A 165 66.70 -14.43 -29.76
N ASP A 166 68.00 -14.10 -29.79
CA ASP A 166 69.06 -14.91 -29.17
C ASP A 166 69.30 -14.64 -27.67
N THR A 167 68.51 -13.79 -27.01
CA THR A 167 68.68 -13.49 -25.57
C THR A 167 67.59 -14.03 -24.65
N LEU A 168 66.56 -14.70 -25.18
CA LEU A 168 65.47 -15.28 -24.38
C LEU A 168 65.56 -16.81 -24.22
N ASN A 169 66.65 -17.44 -24.67
CA ASN A 169 67.00 -18.79 -24.25
C ASN A 169 67.98 -18.74 -23.08
N LEU A 170 67.49 -18.33 -21.91
CA LEU A 170 68.05 -18.82 -20.64
C LEU A 170 66.94 -19.55 -19.90
N CYS A 171 67.21 -20.82 -19.65
CA CYS A 171 66.38 -21.87 -19.06
C CYS A 171 65.53 -21.47 -17.85
#